data_AF-A0AAU6IQK4-F1
#
_entry.id   AF-A0AAU6IQK4-F1
#
_cell.length_a   1.000
_cell.length_b   1.000
_cell.length_c   1.000
_cell.angle_alpha   90.00
_cell.angle_beta   90.00
_cell.angle_gamma   90.00
#
_symmetry.space_group_name_H-M   'P 1'
#
loop_
_entity.id
_entity.type
_entity.pdbx_description
1 polymer ?
#
loop_
_entity_poly.entity_id
_entity_poly.type
_entity_poly.pdbx_seq_one_letter_code
_entity_poly.pdbx_strand_id
1 'polypeptide(L)' 'MAKGPAVIGVLTEPPAPTWWRLNRHKAFLVIGLLAGYWIGTHLHGTPAPQPDAPRPGHTTPAPRHTVPGPS' A
#
# COMPACT_ATOMS: atom_id res chain seq x y z
N MET A 1 -3.86 39.77 65.02
CA MET A 1 -3.54 38.35 64.74
C MET A 1 -3.70 38.13 63.25
N ALA A 2 -2.62 37.93 62.51
CA ALA A 2 -2.68 37.66 61.08
C ALA A 2 -3.08 36.19 60.87
N LYS A 3 -4.14 35.97 60.11
CA LYS A 3 -4.62 34.63 59.72
C LYS A 3 -3.59 34.02 58.78
N GLY A 4 -2.97 32.91 59.19
CA GLY A 4 -1.99 32.19 58.37
C GLY A 4 -2.59 31.74 57.03
N PRO A 5 -1.76 31.58 55.97
CA PRO A 5 -2.24 31.27 54.63
C PRO A 5 -2.95 29.91 54.61
N ALA A 6 -4.15 29.90 54.02
CA ALA A 6 -4.96 28.70 53.86
C ALA A 6 -4.32 27.77 52.81
N VAL A 7 -3.94 26.56 53.23
CA VAL A 7 -3.43 25.51 52.34
C VAL A 7 -4.60 24.93 51.54
N ILE A 8 -4.80 25.43 50.33
CA ILE A 8 -5.83 24.95 49.39
C ILE A 8 -5.23 23.79 48.60
N GLY A 9 -5.29 22.60 49.19
CA GLY A 9 -5.04 21.33 48.52
C GLY A 9 -3.58 21.07 48.15
N VAL A 10 -3.15 19.82 48.27
CA VAL A 10 -1.93 19.37 47.61
C VAL A 10 -2.13 19.63 46.13
N LEU A 11 -1.32 20.52 45.56
CA LEU A 11 -1.17 20.72 44.13
C LEU A 11 -0.55 19.45 43.53
N THR A 12 -1.27 18.33 43.53
CA THR A 12 -0.79 17.12 42.85
C THR A 12 -0.77 17.47 41.37
N GLU A 13 0.43 17.69 40.85
CA GLU A 13 0.65 17.90 39.42
C GLU A 13 -0.15 16.85 38.67
N PRO A 14 -0.99 17.25 37.69
CA PRO A 14 -1.72 16.29 36.89
C PRO A 14 -0.72 15.28 36.32
N PRO A 15 -1.01 13.97 36.36
CA PRO A 15 -0.08 12.95 35.90
C PRO A 15 0.45 13.33 34.53
N ALA A 16 1.78 13.40 34.41
CA ALA A 16 2.43 13.80 33.18
C ALA A 16 1.83 12.99 32.01
N PRO A 17 1.50 13.64 30.88
CA PRO A 17 0.85 12.95 29.78
C PRO A 17 1.71 11.77 29.36
N THR A 18 1.14 10.56 29.45
CA THR A 18 1.86 9.35 29.08
C THR A 18 2.22 9.41 27.60
N TRP A 19 3.37 8.85 27.25
CA TRP A 19 3.84 8.77 25.86
C TRP A 19 2.77 8.21 24.92
N TRP A 20 1.99 7.24 25.39
CA TRP A 20 0.88 6.66 24.64
C TRP A 20 -0.22 7.68 24.32
N ARG A 21 -0.60 8.53 25.29
CA ARG A 21 -1.63 9.56 25.08
C ARG A 21 -1.20 10.58 24.02
N LEU A 22 0.09 10.92 24.02
CA LEU A 22 0.68 11.84 23.05
C LEU A 22 0.87 11.20 21.68
N ASN A 23 1.25 9.91 21.60
CA ASN A 23 1.73 9.30 20.36
C ASN A 23 0.84 8.17 19.81
N ARG A 24 -0.33 7.88 20.40
CA ARG A 24 -1.25 6.82 19.92
C ARG A 24 -1.57 6.92 18.43
N HIS A 25 -1.75 8.14 17.93
CA HIS A 25 -2.07 8.38 16.52
C HIS A 25 -0.89 8.04 15.62
N LYS A 26 0.34 8.37 16.03
CA LYS A 26 1.56 7.96 15.33
C LYS A 26 1.72 6.45 15.35
N ALA A 27 1.44 5.80 16.48
CA ALA A 27 1.46 4.34 16.59
C ALA A 27 0.45 3.70 15.63
N PHE A 28 -0.80 4.19 15.58
CA PHE A 28 -1.81 3.70 14.64
C PHE A 28 -1.42 3.95 13.18
N LEU A 29 -0.83 5.09 12.85
CA LEU A 29 -0.35 5.38 11.49
C LEU A 29 0.76 4.41 11.06
N VAL A 30 1.74 4.17 11.92
CA VAL A 30 2.83 3.23 11.63
C VAL A 30 2.29 1.80 11.49
N ILE A 31 1.41 1.36 12.40
CA ILE A 31 0.79 0.03 12.33
C ILE A 31 -0.03 -0.12 11.03
N GLY A 32 -0.86 0.87 10.70
CA GLY A 32 -1.66 0.86 9.48
C GLY A 32 -0.80 0.84 8.21
N LEU A 33 0.28 1.62 8.19
CA LEU A 33 1.22 1.62 7.06
C LEU A 33 1.91 0.27 6.90
N LEU A 34 2.39 -0.34 7.99
CA LEU A 34 3.02 -1.66 7.94
C LEU A 34 2.04 -2.75 7.51
N ALA A 35 0.81 -2.73 8.03
CA ALA A 35 -0.23 -3.67 7.65
C ALA A 35 -0.60 -3.51 6.16
N GLY A 36 -0.80 -2.28 5.70
CA GLY A 36 -1.09 -1.98 4.30
C GLY A 36 0.06 -2.39 3.36
N TYR A 37 1.30 -2.11 3.75
CA TYR A 37 2.49 -2.55 2.99
C TYR A 37 2.58 -4.07 2.91
N TRP A 38 2.37 -4.77 4.04
CA TRP A 38 2.36 -6.23 4.07
C TRP A 38 1.30 -6.80 3.13
N ILE A 39 0.07 -6.27 3.20
CA ILE A 39 -1.04 -6.68 2.33
C ILE A 39 -0.69 -6.41 0.86
N GLY A 40 -0.24 -5.20 0.53
CA GLY A 40 0.09 -4.82 -0.84
C GLY A 40 1.26 -5.60 -1.44
N THR A 41 2.18 -6.12 -0.62
CA THR A 41 3.35 -6.88 -1.11
C THR A 41 3.16 -8.39 -1.09
N HIS A 42 2.39 -8.92 -0.13
CA HIS A 42 2.25 -10.37 0.06
C HIS A 42 0.91 -10.92 -0.46
N LEU A 43 -0.13 -10.09 -0.60
CA LEU A 43 -1.43 -10.52 -1.11
C LEU A 43 -1.66 -10.11 -2.57
N HIS A 44 -0.93 -9.14 -3.09
CA HIS A 44 -0.92 -8.87 -4.52
C HIS A 44 -0.04 -9.90 -5.20
N GLY A 45 -0.65 -11.03 -5.57
CA GLY A 45 -0.01 -12.02 -6.44
C GLY A 45 0.52 -11.34 -7.70
N THR A 46 1.62 -11.90 -8.24
CA THR A 46 2.24 -11.51 -9.52
C THR A 46 1.16 -11.11 -10.53
N PRO A 47 1.25 -9.92 -11.17
CA PRO A 47 0.33 -9.56 -12.23
C PRO A 47 0.25 -10.72 -13.22
N ALA A 48 -0.96 -11.19 -13.49
CA ALA A 48 -1.14 -12.26 -14.47
C ALA A 48 -0.43 -11.83 -15.77
N PRO A 49 0.40 -12.69 -16.38
CA PRO A 49 1.04 -12.37 -17.64
C PRO A 49 -0.05 -11.91 -18.60
N GLN A 50 0.09 -10.68 -19.12
CA GLN A 50 -0.82 -10.18 -20.14
C GLN A 50 -0.77 -11.19 -21.29
N PRO A 51 -1.93 -11.68 -21.78
CA PRO A 51 -1.94 -12.59 -22.92
C PRO A 51 -1.17 -11.91 -24.06
N ASP A 52 -0.24 -12.63 -24.66
CA ASP A 52 0.48 -12.15 -25.84
C ASP A 52 -0.55 -11.57 -26.82
N ALA A 53 -0.43 -10.27 -27.11
CA ALA A 53 -1.28 -9.63 -28.09
C ALA A 53 -1.17 -10.43 -29.40
N PRO A 54 -2.28 -10.68 -30.13
CA PRO A 54 -2.23 -11.42 -31.38
C PRO A 54 -1.21 -10.78 -32.31
N ARG A 55 -0.06 -11.46 -32.47
CA ARG A 55 0.98 -11.00 -33.38
C ARG A 55 0.37 -10.99 -34.78
N PRO A 56 0.44 -9.89 -35.54
CA PRO A 56 0.00 -9.89 -36.93
C PRO A 56 0.75 -10.99 -37.68
N GLY A 57 0.02 -12.03 -38.09
CA GLY A 57 0.56 -13.09 -38.93
C GLY A 57 0.91 -12.49 -40.28
N HIS A 58 2.19 -12.29 -40.56
CA HIS A 58 2.63 -11.97 -41.91
C HIS A 58 2.32 -13.18 -42.79
N THR A 59 1.31 -13.05 -43.65
CA THR A 59 1.03 -14.02 -44.70
C THR A 59 2.17 -13.98 -45.70
N THR A 60 3.09 -14.93 -45.59
CA THR A 60 4.02 -15.24 -46.69
C THR A 60 3.18 -15.61 -47.90
N PRO A 61 3.30 -14.91 -49.05
CA PRO A 61 2.56 -15.27 -50.24
C PRO A 61 2.95 -16.69 -50.66
N ALA A 62 1.96 -17.55 -50.87
CA ALA A 62 2.18 -18.91 -51.34
C ALA A 62 2.94 -18.90 -52.70
N PRO A 63 3.89 -19.82 -52.92
CA PRO A 63 4.54 -19.95 -54.22
C PRO A 63 3.48 -20.27 -55.28
N ARG A 64 3.32 -19.41 -56.29
CA ARG A 64 2.45 -19.68 -57.43
C ARG A 64 3.03 -20.86 -58.21
N HIS A 65 2.47 -22.05 -58.00
CA HIS A 65 2.65 -23.17 -58.93
C HIS A 65 2.09 -22.74 -60.29
N THR A 66 2.97 -22.48 -61.24
CA THR A 66 2.61 -22.22 -62.63
C THR A 66 2.37 -23.57 -63.28
N VAL A 67 1.11 -23.91 -63.52
CA VAL A 67 0.73 -25.07 -64.33
C VAL A 67 0.77 -24.64 -65.80
N PRO A 68 1.60 -25.24 -66.67
CA PRO A 68 1.52 -24.99 -68.11
C PRO A 68 0.24 -25.65 -68.65
N GLY A 69 -0.61 -24.88 -69.32
CA GLY A 69 -1.83 -25.39 -69.95
C GLY A 69 -1.54 -26.32 -71.14
N PRO A 70 -2.43 -27.27 -71.45
CA PRO A 70 -2.25 -28.20 -72.55
C PRO A 70 -2.56 -27.55 -73.90
N SER A 71 -1.67 -27.77 -74.86
CA SER A 71 -1.85 -27.52 -76.30
C SER A 71 -2.38 -28.76 -77.01
#